data_AF-A0A4Q7YMC7-F1
#
_entry.id   AF-A0A4Q7YMC7-F1
#
_cell.length_a   1.000
_cell.length_b   1.000
_cell.length_c   1.000
_cell.angle_alpha   90.00
_cell.angle_beta   90.00
_cell.angle_gamma   90.00
#
_symmetry.space_group_name_H-M   'P 1'
#
loop_
_entity.id
_entity.type
_entity.pdbx_description
1 polymer ?
#
loop_
_entity_poly.entity_id
_entity_poly.type
_entity_poly.pdbx_seq_one_letter_code
_entity_poly.pdbx_strand_id
1 'polypeptide(L)'
;MNGQFTPIRLGPNGEIYAKLPAPSNPDVLRWQRMNSDGLSNRDRFMGGTPGKDSGVGLQVQDRMRLEGSLRGDGANRQVLGQDGQWHPINQTDMGHIEAAVDYWNKTGRYYGPRAPEVRSFMNDPKNYVLEPSGINRSNGASMGKTYLPPATEAEKNTFFNINDID
;
A
#
# COMPACT_ATOMS: atom_id res chain seq x y z
N MET A 1 -21.61 38.08 2.11
CA MET A 1 -20.69 37.02 1.63
C MET A 1 -21.55 35.84 1.22
N ASN A 2 -21.69 35.58 -0.08
CA ASN A 2 -22.45 34.44 -0.59
C ASN A 2 -21.62 33.17 -0.35
N GLY A 3 -21.83 32.51 0.79
CA GLY A 3 -21.20 31.24 1.09
C GLY A 3 -21.69 30.19 0.10
N GLN A 4 -20.86 29.82 -0.87
CA GLN A 4 -21.15 28.68 -1.73
C GLN A 4 -21.17 27.41 -0.87
N PHE A 5 -22.32 26.75 -0.80
CA PHE A 5 -22.44 25.44 -0.17
C PHE A 5 -21.77 24.38 -1.05
N THR A 6 -20.70 23.77 -0.57
CA THR A 6 -20.08 22.61 -1.22
C THR A 6 -20.78 21.33 -0.77
N PRO A 7 -21.25 20.47 -1.70
CA PRO A 7 -21.80 19.17 -1.33
C PRO A 7 -20.78 18.33 -0.55
N ILE A 8 -21.20 17.78 0.58
CA ILE A 8 -20.43 16.84 1.40
C ILE A 8 -21.11 15.47 1.36
N ARG A 9 -20.32 14.38 1.35
CA ARG A 9 -20.81 13.03 1.57
C ARG A 9 -19.95 12.29 2.59
N LEU A 10 -20.58 11.44 3.37
CA LEU A 10 -19.90 10.52 4.26
C LEU A 10 -19.62 9.21 3.52
N GLY A 11 -18.39 8.73 3.63
CA GLY A 11 -17.98 7.40 3.21
C GLY A 11 -18.38 6.35 4.24
N PRO A 12 -18.46 5.08 3.84
CA PRO A 12 -18.89 3.98 4.69
C PRO A 12 -17.98 3.73 5.90
N ASN A 13 -16.75 4.27 5.91
CA ASN A 13 -15.78 4.11 6.99
C ASN A 13 -15.50 5.43 7.73
N GLY A 14 -16.46 6.36 7.73
CA GLY A 14 -16.31 7.67 8.37
C GLY A 14 -15.41 8.63 7.62
N GLU A 15 -15.13 8.40 6.32
CA GLU A 15 -14.48 9.40 5.47
C GLU A 15 -15.42 10.57 5.19
N ILE A 16 -14.95 11.81 5.28
CA ILE A 16 -15.69 12.96 4.77
C ILE A 16 -15.18 13.26 3.36
N TYR A 17 -16.07 13.45 2.39
CA TYR A 17 -15.73 13.92 1.05
C TYR A 17 -16.47 15.23 0.74
N ALA A 18 -15.80 16.18 0.09
CA ALA A 18 -16.40 17.40 -0.44
C ALA A 18 -16.23 17.46 -1.97
N LYS A 19 -17.22 18.01 -2.67
CA LYS A 19 -17.18 18.17 -4.14
C LYS A 19 -16.44 19.46 -4.52
N LEU A 20 -15.13 19.38 -4.70
CA LEU A 20 -14.23 20.52 -4.88
C LEU A 20 -13.61 20.57 -6.29
N PRO A 21 -13.23 21.77 -6.78
CA PRO A 21 -12.45 21.95 -8.01
C PRO A 21 -11.19 21.08 -8.03
N ALA A 22 -10.92 20.41 -9.16
CA ALA A 22 -9.74 19.59 -9.31
C ALA A 22 -8.47 20.47 -9.26
N PRO A 23 -7.44 20.14 -8.45
CA PRO A 23 -6.16 20.85 -8.44
C PRO A 23 -5.52 21.08 -9.81
N SER A 24 -5.78 20.19 -10.77
CA SER A 24 -5.27 20.25 -12.15
C SER A 24 -6.18 20.98 -13.13
N ASN A 25 -7.46 21.20 -12.78
CA ASN A 25 -8.42 21.94 -13.60
C ASN A 25 -9.55 22.49 -12.71
N PRO A 26 -9.55 23.80 -12.39
CA PRO A 26 -10.51 24.39 -11.48
C PRO A 26 -11.96 24.39 -12.01
N ASP A 27 -12.16 24.17 -13.30
CA ASP A 27 -13.50 24.12 -13.91
C ASP A 27 -14.19 22.75 -13.71
N VAL A 28 -13.45 21.75 -13.22
CA VAL A 28 -13.97 20.39 -13.01
C VAL A 28 -14.13 20.12 -11.53
N LEU A 29 -15.36 19.93 -11.08
CA LEU A 29 -15.67 19.52 -9.71
C LEU A 29 -15.57 18.00 -9.54
N ARG A 30 -14.77 17.55 -8.57
CA ARG A 30 -14.64 16.13 -8.20
C ARG A 30 -14.80 15.93 -6.69
N TRP A 31 -15.24 14.74 -6.29
CA TRP A 31 -15.28 14.38 -4.88
C TRP A 31 -13.85 14.21 -4.36
N GLN A 32 -13.49 14.98 -3.33
CA GLN A 32 -12.18 14.98 -2.68
C GLN A 32 -12.35 14.66 -1.20
N ARG A 33 -11.47 13.84 -0.64
CA ARG A 33 -11.53 13.45 0.77
C ARG A 33 -11.03 14.58 1.68
N MET A 34 -11.75 14.86 2.75
CA MET A 34 -11.55 16.01 3.65
C MET A 34 -10.98 15.64 5.02
N ASN A 35 -11.08 14.37 5.44
CA ASN A 35 -10.42 13.92 6.67
C ASN A 35 -8.92 13.78 6.39
N SER A 36 -8.17 14.81 6.74
CA SER A 36 -6.72 14.94 6.52
C SER A 36 -5.92 14.50 7.75
N ASP A 37 -6.02 13.22 8.14
CA ASP A 37 -4.91 12.59 8.88
C ASP A 37 -3.68 12.38 7.96
N GLY A 38 -3.83 12.67 6.67
CA GLY A 38 -2.80 12.49 5.64
C GLY A 38 -2.55 11.02 5.28
N LEU A 39 -3.26 10.10 5.95
CA LEU A 39 -3.05 8.67 5.80
C LEU A 39 -3.89 8.13 4.65
N SER A 40 -3.21 7.46 3.72
CA SER A 40 -3.87 6.70 2.66
C SER A 40 -4.70 5.56 3.26
N ASN A 41 -5.67 5.03 2.50
CA ASN A 41 -6.40 3.83 2.94
C ASN A 41 -5.45 2.64 3.20
N ARG A 42 -4.35 2.56 2.44
CA ARG A 42 -3.26 1.62 2.69
C ARG A 42 -2.68 1.82 4.10
N ASP A 43 -2.33 3.04 4.48
CA ASP A 43 -1.71 3.29 5.79
C ASP A 43 -2.71 3.06 6.94
N ARG A 44 -3.98 3.39 6.72
CA ARG A 44 -5.05 3.13 7.69
C ARG A 44 -5.26 1.64 7.91
N PHE A 45 -5.37 0.86 6.84
CA PHE A 45 -5.74 -0.55 6.90
C PHE A 45 -4.54 -1.48 7.11
N MET A 46 -3.46 -1.24 6.41
CA MET A 46 -2.27 -2.11 6.41
C MET A 46 -1.19 -1.60 7.36
N GLY A 47 -1.11 -0.28 7.56
CA GLY A 47 0.02 0.38 8.22
C GLY A 47 1.20 0.62 7.27
N GLY A 48 2.30 1.16 7.80
CA GLY A 48 3.46 1.57 6.98
C GLY A 48 4.24 0.40 6.41
N THR A 49 4.81 0.62 5.21
CA THR A 49 5.84 -0.25 4.60
C THR A 49 7.09 -0.23 5.48
N PRO A 50 7.73 -1.38 5.77
CA PRO A 50 9.03 -1.41 6.44
C PRO A 50 10.08 -0.63 5.64
N GLY A 51 10.98 0.05 6.35
CA GLY A 51 12.11 0.75 5.73
C GLY A 51 13.19 -0.24 5.25
N LYS A 52 13.92 0.10 4.20
CA LYS A 52 15.01 -0.75 3.67
C LYS A 52 16.13 -1.06 4.67
N ASP A 53 16.40 -0.15 5.62
CA ASP A 53 17.40 -0.37 6.68
C ASP A 53 16.78 -0.87 8.00
N SER A 54 15.49 -1.24 7.99
CA SER A 54 14.85 -1.94 9.11
C SER A 54 15.22 -3.43 9.13
N GLY A 55 14.92 -4.16 10.21
CA GLY A 55 15.17 -5.61 10.28
C GLY A 55 14.58 -6.41 9.11
N VAL A 56 13.35 -6.08 8.68
CA VAL A 56 12.71 -6.70 7.50
C VAL A 56 13.46 -6.33 6.21
N GLY A 57 13.82 -5.05 6.07
CA GLY A 57 14.55 -4.56 4.91
C GLY A 57 15.96 -5.17 4.79
N LEU A 58 16.65 -5.42 5.90
CA LEU A 58 17.93 -6.12 5.92
C LEU A 58 17.78 -7.58 5.47
N GLN A 59 16.74 -8.28 5.94
CA GLN A 59 16.46 -9.66 5.49
C GLN A 59 16.14 -9.72 3.99
N VAL A 60 15.45 -8.72 3.44
CA VAL A 60 15.24 -8.58 1.99
C VAL A 60 16.55 -8.39 1.26
N GLN A 61 17.42 -7.49 1.74
CA GLN A 61 18.73 -7.25 1.13
C GLN A 61 19.61 -8.49 1.14
N ASP A 62 19.65 -9.23 2.25
CA ASP A 62 20.46 -10.45 2.37
C ASP A 62 19.98 -11.53 1.39
N ARG A 63 18.67 -11.71 1.27
CA ARG A 63 18.11 -12.61 0.26
C ARG A 63 18.45 -12.16 -1.16
N MET A 64 18.29 -10.88 -1.49
CA MET A 64 18.60 -10.36 -2.82
C MET A 64 20.10 -10.47 -3.17
N ARG A 65 21.00 -10.40 -2.18
CA ARG A 65 22.43 -10.70 -2.39
C ARG A 65 22.65 -12.15 -2.79
N LEU A 66 22.00 -13.09 -2.09
CA LEU A 66 22.08 -14.52 -2.41
C LEU A 66 21.51 -14.83 -3.81
N GLU A 67 20.45 -14.14 -4.21
CA GLU A 67 19.84 -14.25 -5.53
C GLU A 67 20.64 -13.54 -6.64
N GLY A 68 21.65 -12.73 -6.29
CA GLY A 68 22.45 -11.95 -7.23
C GLY A 68 21.76 -10.69 -7.78
N SER A 69 20.64 -10.27 -7.17
CA SER A 69 19.87 -9.07 -7.55
C SER A 69 20.23 -7.83 -6.72
N LEU A 70 21.11 -7.97 -5.72
CA LEU A 70 21.73 -6.87 -4.98
C LEU A 70 23.26 -7.08 -4.91
N ARG A 71 24.04 -6.01 -5.12
CA ARG A 71 25.50 -6.04 -5.01
C ARG A 71 26.06 -4.79 -4.31
N GLY A 72 27.33 -4.86 -3.90
CA GLY A 72 28.03 -3.78 -3.23
C GLY A 72 27.63 -3.59 -1.77
N ASP A 73 28.29 -2.63 -1.11
CA ASP A 73 28.22 -2.44 0.34
C ASP A 73 27.98 -0.97 0.73
N GLY A 74 27.47 -0.75 1.94
CA GLY A 74 27.26 0.58 2.49
C GLY A 74 26.41 1.48 1.59
N ALA A 75 26.89 2.69 1.32
CA ALA A 75 26.19 3.62 0.42
C ALA A 75 26.25 3.20 -1.06
N ASN A 76 27.16 2.31 -1.43
CA ASN A 76 27.41 1.88 -2.82
C ASN A 76 26.59 0.65 -3.23
N ARG A 77 25.64 0.21 -2.39
CA ARG A 77 24.71 -0.87 -2.72
C ARG A 77 23.95 -0.52 -4.01
N GLN A 78 23.84 -1.50 -4.91
CA GLN A 78 23.07 -1.41 -6.14
C GLN A 78 22.09 -2.58 -6.24
N VAL A 79 20.93 -2.31 -6.84
CA VAL A 79 19.83 -3.25 -7.05
C VAL A 79 19.60 -3.42 -8.54
N LEU A 80 19.44 -4.66 -8.99
CA LEU A 80 19.11 -4.97 -10.37
C LEU A 80 17.63 -4.68 -10.62
N GLY A 81 17.34 -3.72 -11.49
CA GLY A 81 15.98 -3.40 -11.92
C GLY A 81 15.43 -4.39 -12.95
N GLN A 82 14.12 -4.37 -13.15
CA GLN A 82 13.46 -5.17 -14.21
C GLN A 82 13.88 -4.74 -15.62
N ASP A 83 14.44 -3.54 -15.77
CA ASP A 83 15.07 -3.01 -16.98
C ASP A 83 16.47 -3.62 -17.25
N GLY A 84 16.94 -4.51 -16.38
CA GLY A 84 18.26 -5.12 -16.47
C GLY A 84 19.41 -4.19 -16.08
N GLN A 85 19.12 -2.99 -15.54
CA GLN A 85 20.12 -2.02 -15.12
C GLN A 85 20.35 -2.05 -13.62
N TRP A 86 21.55 -1.66 -13.19
CA TRP A 86 21.89 -1.54 -11.78
C TRP A 86 21.58 -0.13 -11.28
N HIS A 87 20.70 -0.05 -10.28
CA HIS A 87 20.24 1.20 -9.69
C HIS A 87 20.81 1.38 -8.29
N PRO A 88 21.27 2.58 -7.89
CA PRO A 88 21.67 2.86 -6.52
C PRO A 88 20.54 2.57 -5.51
N ILE A 89 20.87 2.00 -4.35
CA ILE A 89 19.85 1.66 -3.33
C ILE A 89 19.10 2.88 -2.77
N ASN A 90 19.63 4.10 -2.93
CA ASN A 90 18.94 5.32 -2.53
C ASN A 90 17.84 5.74 -3.53
N GLN A 91 17.82 5.13 -4.72
CA GLN A 91 16.81 5.30 -5.76
C GLN A 91 15.87 4.09 -5.85
N THR A 92 15.81 3.27 -4.80
CA THR A 92 14.92 2.11 -4.70
C THR A 92 13.98 2.24 -3.52
N ASP A 93 12.80 1.67 -3.69
CA ASP A 93 11.75 1.55 -2.68
C ASP A 93 11.55 0.07 -2.31
N MET A 94 10.95 -0.19 -1.15
CA MET A 94 10.47 -1.53 -0.78
C MET A 94 9.19 -1.83 -1.56
N GLY A 95 9.33 -2.51 -2.70
CA GLY A 95 8.25 -2.94 -3.57
C GLY A 95 7.58 -4.20 -3.03
N HIS A 96 6.26 -4.24 -3.09
CA HIS A 96 5.47 -5.41 -2.71
C HIS A 96 5.47 -6.46 -3.82
N ILE A 97 5.66 -7.74 -3.48
CA ILE A 97 5.46 -8.85 -4.42
C ILE A 97 3.96 -9.11 -4.59
N GLU A 98 3.24 -9.37 -3.49
CA GLU A 98 1.78 -9.30 -3.45
C GLU A 98 1.36 -7.89 -3.05
N ALA A 99 0.62 -7.21 -3.94
CA ALA A 99 0.15 -5.86 -3.67
C ALA A 99 -0.70 -5.80 -2.39
N ALA A 100 -0.43 -4.81 -1.53
CA ALA A 100 -1.13 -4.68 -0.26
C ALA A 100 -2.66 -4.53 -0.40
N VAL A 101 -3.13 -3.96 -1.51
CA VAL A 101 -4.56 -3.85 -1.83
C VAL A 101 -5.19 -5.19 -2.18
N ASP A 102 -4.44 -6.09 -2.83
CA ASP A 102 -4.91 -7.43 -3.19
C ASP A 102 -5.06 -8.29 -1.94
N TYR A 103 -4.02 -8.34 -1.11
CA TYR A 103 -4.10 -9.03 0.17
C TYR A 103 -5.23 -8.48 1.04
N TRP A 104 -5.38 -7.15 1.14
CA TRP A 104 -6.45 -6.55 1.93
C TRP A 104 -7.83 -6.98 1.44
N ASN A 105 -8.08 -6.87 0.14
CA ASN A 105 -9.38 -7.17 -0.44
C ASN A 105 -9.71 -8.67 -0.35
N LYS A 106 -8.71 -9.54 -0.47
CA LYS A 106 -8.87 -11.00 -0.41
C LYS A 106 -8.98 -11.55 1.01
N THR A 107 -8.17 -11.03 1.93
CA THR A 107 -7.94 -11.65 3.25
C THR A 107 -7.92 -10.62 4.37
N GLY A 108 -7.12 -9.56 4.25
CA GLY A 108 -6.85 -8.64 5.36
C GLY A 108 -8.11 -7.93 5.90
N ARG A 109 -9.08 -7.61 5.04
CA ARG A 109 -10.31 -6.93 5.44
C ARG A 109 -11.19 -7.73 6.41
N TYR A 110 -11.03 -9.06 6.45
CA TYR A 110 -11.80 -9.95 7.33
C TYR A 110 -11.22 -9.99 8.76
N TYR A 111 -9.89 -9.83 8.90
CA TYR A 111 -9.23 -9.66 10.20
C TYR A 111 -9.37 -8.23 10.74
N GLY A 112 -9.37 -7.24 9.84
CA GLY A 112 -9.61 -5.84 10.15
C GLY A 112 -8.34 -4.98 10.11
N PRO A 113 -8.49 -3.64 10.20
CA PRO A 113 -7.38 -2.70 10.05
C PRO A 113 -6.27 -2.95 11.06
N ARG A 114 -5.04 -3.15 10.57
CA ARG A 114 -3.82 -3.36 11.37
C ARG A 114 -3.91 -4.52 12.37
N ALA A 115 -4.81 -5.48 12.12
CA ALA A 115 -4.85 -6.73 12.88
C ALA A 115 -3.50 -7.47 12.81
N PRO A 116 -3.19 -8.35 13.78
CA PRO A 116 -1.94 -9.10 13.80
C PRO A 116 -1.61 -9.78 12.46
N GLU A 117 -2.59 -10.37 11.79
CA GLU A 117 -2.44 -11.06 10.50
C GLU A 117 -2.04 -10.09 9.38
N VAL A 118 -2.69 -8.92 9.35
CA VAL A 118 -2.38 -7.85 8.41
C VAL A 118 -0.96 -7.30 8.65
N ARG A 119 -0.55 -7.18 9.91
CA ARG A 119 0.81 -6.74 10.27
C ARG A 119 1.86 -7.82 9.98
N SER A 120 1.52 -9.09 10.15
CA SER A 120 2.38 -10.22 9.75
C SER A 120 2.63 -10.20 8.24
N PHE A 121 1.59 -10.03 7.42
CA PHE A 121 1.76 -9.83 5.97
C PHE A 121 2.64 -8.63 5.63
N MET A 122 2.43 -7.50 6.31
CA MET A 122 3.18 -6.27 6.08
C MET A 122 4.65 -6.34 6.52
N ASN A 123 4.99 -7.23 7.46
CA ASN A 123 6.33 -7.40 8.00
C ASN A 123 7.03 -8.66 7.46
N ASP A 124 6.40 -9.42 6.56
CA ASP A 124 7.03 -10.59 5.95
C ASP A 124 8.07 -10.17 4.91
N PRO A 125 9.38 -10.41 5.13
CA PRO A 125 10.43 -10.08 4.15
C PRO A 125 10.27 -10.82 2.81
N LYS A 126 9.53 -11.94 2.78
CA LYS A 126 9.26 -12.69 1.55
C LYS A 126 8.29 -11.96 0.64
N ASN A 127 7.53 -10.99 1.14
CA ASN A 127 6.59 -10.20 0.36
C ASN A 127 7.21 -8.91 -0.23
N TYR A 128 8.54 -8.77 -0.18
CA TYR A 128 9.21 -7.56 -0.65
C TYR A 128 10.37 -7.83 -1.58
N VAL A 129 10.61 -6.90 -2.49
CA VAL A 129 11.88 -6.73 -3.20
C VAL A 129 12.24 -5.25 -3.19
N LEU A 130 13.53 -4.92 -3.27
CA LEU A 130 13.92 -3.55 -3.58
C LEU A 130 13.71 -3.34 -5.08
N GLU A 131 12.98 -2.30 -5.44
CA GLU A 131 12.68 -1.98 -6.83
C GLU A 131 13.00 -0.50 -7.11
N PRO A 132 13.55 -0.14 -8.29
CA PRO A 132 13.76 1.26 -8.65
C PRO A 132 12.48 2.09 -8.47
N SER A 133 12.56 3.20 -7.74
CA SER A 133 11.40 3.95 -7.24
C SER A 133 10.45 4.40 -8.36
N GLY A 134 10.99 4.75 -9.55
CA GLY A 134 10.17 5.14 -10.70
C GLY A 134 9.28 4.01 -11.21
N ILE A 135 9.81 2.80 -11.32
CA ILE A 135 9.10 1.60 -11.79
C ILE A 135 8.05 1.19 -10.76
N ASN A 136 8.45 1.08 -9.49
CA ASN A 136 7.56 0.70 -8.39
C ASN A 136 6.33 1.60 -8.29
N ARG A 137 6.55 2.92 -8.33
CA ARG A 137 5.46 3.91 -8.21
C ARG A 137 4.55 3.91 -9.43
N SER A 138 5.10 3.69 -10.62
CA SER A 138 4.31 3.57 -11.85
C SER A 138 3.43 2.32 -11.82
N ASN A 139 3.99 1.16 -11.47
CA ASN A 139 3.24 -0.10 -11.35
C ASN A 139 2.09 0.02 -10.34
N GLY A 140 2.34 0.67 -9.20
CA GLY A 140 1.33 1.01 -8.21
C GLY A 140 0.16 1.83 -8.78
N ALA A 141 0.47 2.90 -9.53
CA ALA A 141 -0.54 3.78 -10.12
C ALA A 141 -1.36 3.10 -11.22
N SER A 142 -0.73 2.24 -12.03
CA SER A 142 -1.38 1.56 -13.16
C SER A 142 -2.35 0.44 -12.76
N MET A 143 -2.28 -0.07 -11.53
CA MET A 143 -3.14 -1.18 -11.10
C MET A 143 -4.64 -0.83 -11.02
N GLY A 144 -5.00 0.44 -10.82
CA GLY A 144 -6.41 0.87 -10.78
C GLY A 144 -7.27 0.26 -9.66
N LYS A 145 -6.65 -0.40 -8.67
CA LYS A 145 -7.34 -1.09 -7.57
C LYS A 145 -7.58 -0.16 -6.40
N THR A 146 -8.71 -0.35 -5.73
CA THR A 146 -9.09 0.40 -4.52
C THR A 146 -9.28 -0.56 -3.34
N TYR A 147 -8.93 -0.09 -2.14
CA TYR A 147 -9.18 -0.82 -0.90
C TYR A 147 -10.69 -0.86 -0.62
N LEU A 148 -11.21 -2.07 -0.40
CA LEU A 148 -12.57 -2.28 0.11
C LEU A 148 -12.66 -1.84 1.58
N PRO A 149 -13.86 -1.51 2.09
CA PRO A 149 -14.06 -1.31 3.52
C PRO A 149 -13.73 -2.61 4.31
N PRO A 150 -13.42 -2.51 5.62
CA PRO A 150 -13.38 -3.67 6.50
C PRO A 150 -14.64 -4.53 6.35
N ALA A 151 -14.49 -5.86 6.46
CA ALA A 151 -15.62 -6.77 6.36
C ALA A 151 -16.60 -6.55 7.51
N THR A 152 -17.89 -6.67 7.20
CA THR A 152 -18.98 -6.74 8.18
C THR A 152 -18.90 -8.05 8.96
N GLU A 153 -19.56 -8.12 10.13
CA GLU A 153 -19.60 -9.35 10.93
C GLU A 153 -20.20 -10.55 10.17
N ALA A 154 -21.19 -10.31 9.31
CA ALA A 154 -21.75 -11.36 8.44
C ALA A 154 -20.71 -11.88 7.44
N GLU A 155 -19.99 -10.98 6.75
CA GLU A 155 -18.91 -11.35 5.83
C GLU A 155 -17.77 -12.10 6.54
N LYS A 156 -17.40 -11.69 7.76
CA LYS A 156 -16.40 -12.37 8.59
C LYS A 156 -16.83 -13.79 8.93
N ASN A 157 -18.06 -13.95 9.43
CA ASN A 157 -18.60 -15.26 9.79
C ASN A 157 -18.60 -16.21 8.59
N THR A 158 -18.99 -15.73 7.40
CA THR A 158 -18.90 -16.55 6.19
C THR A 158 -17.47 -16.93 5.83
N PHE A 159 -16.52 -15.98 5.91
CA PHE A 159 -15.13 -16.24 5.56
C PHE A 159 -14.46 -17.26 6.49
N PHE A 160 -14.61 -17.10 7.81
CA PHE A 160 -13.99 -18.00 8.77
C PHE A 160 -14.65 -19.38 8.77
N ASN A 161 -15.98 -19.45 8.66
CA ASN A 161 -16.68 -20.74 8.60
C ASN A 161 -16.32 -21.58 7.36
N ILE A 162 -15.95 -20.97 6.23
CA ILE A 162 -15.48 -21.71 5.04
C ILE A 162 -14.11 -22.35 5.30
N ASN A 163 -13.24 -21.67 6.05
CA ASN A 163 -11.88 -22.16 6.34
C ASN A 163 -11.84 -23.23 7.44
N ASP A 164 -12.98 -23.51 8.10
CA ASP A 164 -13.11 -24.54 9.16
C ASP A 164 -13.63 -25.89 8.62
N ILE A 165 -13.75 -26.06 7.29
CA ILE A 165 -14.28 -27.29 6.63
C ILE A 165 -13.16 -28.12 5.96
N ASP A 166 -11.90 -27.94 6.36
CA ASP A 166 -10.77 -28.75 5.86
C ASP A 166 -10.49 -29.99 6.73
#